data_AF-A0A846BUT4-F1
#
_entry.id   AF-A0A846BUT4-F1
#
_cell.length_a   1.000
_cell.length_b   1.000
_cell.length_c   1.000
_cell.angle_alpha   90.00
_cell.angle_beta   90.00
_cell.angle_gamma   90.00
#
_symmetry.space_group_name_H-M   'P 1'
#
loop_
_entity.id
_entity.type
_entity.pdbx_description
1 polymer ?
#
loop_
_entity_poly.entity_id
_entity_poly.type
_entity_poly.pdbx_seq_one_letter_code
_entity_poly.pdbx_strand_id
1 'polypeptide(L)' 'MPIYFYSTRTQTYGCFSNFSRHGFELDELWWVTSEHYFQAQKFVDTDP' A
#
# COMPACT_ATOMS: atom_id res chain seq x y z
N MET A 1 10.52 17.62 16.07
CA MET A 1 10.71 16.26 16.60
C MET A 1 10.42 15.27 15.48
N PRO A 2 11.36 14.39 15.10
CA PRO A 2 11.10 13.35 14.10
C PRO A 2 10.23 12.22 14.65
N ILE A 3 9.43 11.60 13.81
CA ILE A 3 8.64 10.42 14.13
C ILE A 3 9.27 9.22 13.44
N TYR A 4 9.76 8.27 14.22
CA TYR A 4 10.24 6.98 13.71
C TYR A 4 9.10 5.97 13.81
N PHE A 5 8.75 5.36 12.68
CA PHE A 5 7.74 4.33 12.60
C PHE A 5 8.26 3.16 11.75
N TYR A 6 7.84 1.95 12.11
CA TYR A 6 8.18 0.75 11.36
C TYR A 6 7.05 -0.24 11.44
N SER A 7 6.71 -0.86 10.31
CA SER A 7 5.60 -1.82 10.19
C SER A 7 4.20 -1.23 10.47
N THR A 8 3.19 -1.96 10.00
CA THR A 8 1.77 -1.70 10.23
C THR A 8 1.35 -1.92 11.69
N ARG A 9 2.17 -2.62 12.49
CA ARG A 9 1.88 -2.95 13.89
C ARG A 9 2.17 -1.79 14.85
N THR A 10 2.82 -0.72 14.39
CA THR A 10 3.00 0.49 15.20
C THR A 10 1.64 1.16 15.39
N GLN A 11 1.02 0.98 16.56
CA GLN A 11 -0.41 1.29 16.78
C GLN A 11 -0.83 2.73 16.42
N THR A 12 0.07 3.71 16.55
CA THR A 12 -0.23 5.13 16.23
C THR A 12 0.17 5.54 14.82
N TYR A 13 1.18 4.90 14.22
CA TYR A 13 1.83 5.36 12.99
C TYR A 13 1.86 4.30 11.88
N GLY A 14 1.23 3.14 12.10
CA GLY A 14 1.16 2.05 11.14
C GLY A 14 0.41 2.44 9.86
N CYS A 15 -0.44 3.46 9.92
CA CYS A 15 -1.09 4.07 8.75
C CYS A 15 -0.09 4.68 7.75
N PHE A 16 1.11 5.06 8.18
CA PHE A 16 2.15 5.59 7.30
C PHE A 16 2.92 4.50 6.54
N SER A 17 2.65 3.22 6.80
CA SER A 17 3.20 2.12 6.01
C SER A 17 2.38 1.89 4.74
N ASN A 18 3.05 1.66 3.60
CA ASN A 18 2.46 1.19 2.34
C ASN A 18 1.75 -0.18 2.45
N PHE A 19 2.03 -0.94 3.51
CA PHE A 19 1.35 -2.20 3.83
C PHE A 19 0.12 -2.00 4.72
N SER A 20 -0.21 -0.77 5.12
CA SER A 20 -1.39 -0.52 5.94
C SER A 20 -2.66 -0.81 5.13
N ARG A 21 -3.70 -1.34 5.80
CA ARG A 21 -4.98 -1.73 5.17
C ARG A 21 -5.90 -0.55 4.88
N HIS A 22 -5.34 0.64 4.71
CA HIS A 22 -6.07 1.80 4.23
C HIS A 22 -6.10 1.72 2.72
N GLY A 23 -7.05 0.93 2.21
CA GLY A 23 -7.24 0.75 0.77
C GLY A 23 -7.80 1.99 0.09
N PHE A 24 -7.83 1.95 -1.24
CA PHE A 24 -8.36 3.01 -2.09
C PHE A 24 -8.94 2.43 -3.38
N GLU A 25 -9.82 3.21 -4.01
CA GLU A 25 -10.40 2.89 -5.31
C GLU A 25 -9.60 3.57 -6.42
N LEU A 26 -9.24 2.82 -7.46
CA LEU A 26 -8.59 3.30 -8.67
C LEU A 26 -8.86 2.32 -9.81
N ASP A 27 -9.14 2.84 -11.01
CA ASP A 27 -9.49 2.04 -12.20
C ASP A 27 -10.68 1.09 -11.95
N GLU A 28 -11.70 1.56 -11.22
CA GLU A 28 -12.89 0.79 -10.83
C GLU A 28 -12.57 -0.45 -9.95
N LEU A 29 -11.36 -0.53 -9.41
CA LEU A 29 -10.90 -1.60 -8.54
C LEU A 29 -10.57 -1.08 -7.14
N TRP A 30 -10.94 -1.88 -6.12
CA TRP A 30 -10.55 -1.64 -4.74
C TRP A 30 -9.19 -2.28 -4.45
N TRP A 31 -8.18 -1.46 -4.17
CA TRP A 31 -6.85 -1.89 -3.79
C TRP A 31 -6.71 -1.91 -2.27
N VAL A 32 -6.41 -3.09 -1.70
CA VAL A 32 -6.37 -3.29 -0.24
C VAL A 32 -5.25 -2.48 0.44
N THR A 33 -4.14 -2.27 -0.27
CA THR A 33 -3.02 -1.40 0.14
C THR A 33 -2.36 -0.79 -1.10
N SER A 34 -1.59 0.29 -0.94
CA SER A 34 -0.81 0.87 -2.04
C SER A 34 0.23 -0.11 -2.61
N GLU A 35 0.75 -1.01 -1.79
CA GLU A 35 1.67 -2.06 -2.25
C GLU A 35 1.02 -3.01 -3.26
N HIS A 36 -0.27 -3.35 -3.10
CA HIS A 36 -0.95 -4.24 -4.06
C HIS A 36 -1.03 -3.61 -5.45
N TYR A 37 -1.39 -2.32 -5.51
CA TYR A 37 -1.38 -1.57 -6.76
C TYR A 37 0.03 -1.50 -7.34
N PHE A 38 1.01 -1.11 -6.52
CA PHE A 38 2.41 -1.00 -6.96
C PHE A 38 2.96 -2.31 -7.54
N GLN A 39 2.63 -3.46 -6.96
CA GLN A 39 3.06 -4.76 -7.48
C GLN A 39 2.34 -5.13 -8.77
N ALA A 40 1.03 -4.88 -8.89
CA ALA A 40 0.28 -5.16 -10.11
C ALA A 40 0.82 -4.36 -11.31
N GLN A 41 1.14 -3.08 -11.10
CA GLN A 41 1.68 -2.22 -12.15
C GLN A 41 3.06 -2.64 -12.67
N LYS A 42 3.79 -3.54 -11.99
CA LYS A 42 5.07 -4.07 -12.51
C LYS A 42 4.89 -5.04 -13.68
N PHE A 43 3.69 -5.56 -13.87
CA PHE A 43 3.40 -6.65 -14.81
C PHE A 43 2.40 -6.24 -15.91
N VAL A 44 2.06 -4.95 -16.02
CA VAL A 44 1.09 -4.49 -17.03
C VAL A 44 1.60 -4.64 -18.46
N ASP A 45 2.92 -4.60 -18.66
CA ASP A 45 3.57 -4.73 -19.96
C ASP A 45 4.20 -6.12 -20.18
N THR A 46 4.04 -7.06 -19.23
CA THR A 46 4.53 -8.42 -19.39
C THR A 46 3.48 -9.29 -20.05
N ASP A 47 3.84 -9.92 -21.17
CA ASP A 47 3.01 -10.93 -21.83
C ASP A 47 2.75 -12.11 -20.86
N PRO A 48 1.54 -12.72 -20.86
CA PRO A 48 1.17 -13.79 -19.93
C PRO A 48 2.03 -15.07 -20.03
#